data_AF-A0A101K503-F1
#
_entry.id   AF-A0A101K503-F1
#
_cell.length_a   1.000
_cell.length_b   1.000
_cell.length_c   1.000
_cell.angle_alpha   90.00
_cell.angle_beta   90.00
_cell.angle_gamma   90.00
#
_symmetry.space_group_name_H-M   'P 1'
#
loop_
_entity.id
_entity.type
_entity.pdbx_description
1 polymer ?
#
loop_
_entity_poly.entity_id
_entity_poly.type
_entity_poly.pdbx_seq_one_letter_code
_entity_poly.pdbx_strand_id
1 'polypeptide(L)'
;MELSLLSALNAERAARRAAVLVTDTGSGAQRLVKAAELQQDPLAELIDRQLRTGKSGSVEVDGVAYFLTVQAPPPRLIVTGAVHISQAMAPMAKLLDLDVTVIDPRTAFATQERFPEVTLLAEWPDEALKRQPLDAYTAFVALTHDPKIDDPGLVAALNSDCFYIGALGSRKTHSRRLERLAAAGFGEAQIARIHAPIGLDIGAVSPAEIALAILSEIVATLRGPRRKPA
;
A
#
# COMPACT_ATOMS: atom_id res chain seq x y z
N MET A 1 -17.20 -24.05 -9.34
CA MET A 1 -16.63 -23.68 -8.03
C MET A 1 -17.54 -24.17 -6.94
N GLU A 2 -16.99 -24.95 -6.01
CA GLU A 2 -17.72 -25.44 -4.84
C GLU A 2 -18.15 -24.28 -3.93
N LEU A 3 -19.29 -24.44 -3.25
CA LEU A 3 -19.88 -23.39 -2.40
C LEU A 3 -18.98 -23.01 -1.21
N SER A 4 -18.22 -23.97 -0.69
CA SER A 4 -17.23 -23.79 0.39
C SER A 4 -16.12 -22.82 -0.04
N LEU A 5 -15.56 -23.02 -1.23
CA LEU A 5 -14.52 -22.17 -1.81
C LEU A 5 -15.03 -20.76 -2.11
N LEU A 6 -16.25 -20.64 -2.66
CA LEU A 6 -16.87 -19.33 -2.91
C LEU A 6 -17.09 -18.56 -1.60
N SER A 7 -17.60 -19.22 -0.56
CA SER A 7 -17.83 -18.63 0.75
C SER A 7 -16.52 -18.15 1.38
N ALA A 8 -15.47 -18.98 1.34
CA ALA A 8 -14.14 -18.60 1.82
C ALA A 8 -13.57 -17.42 1.04
N LEU A 9 -13.68 -17.42 -0.29
CA LEU A 9 -13.21 -16.31 -1.12
C LEU A 9 -13.94 -15.00 -0.82
N ASN A 10 -15.26 -15.05 -0.63
CA ASN A 10 -16.04 -13.87 -0.26
C ASN A 10 -15.66 -13.33 1.12
N ALA A 11 -15.34 -14.21 2.08
CA ALA A 11 -14.84 -13.80 3.39
C ALA A 11 -13.50 -13.05 3.29
N GLU A 12 -12.56 -13.53 2.46
CA GLU A 12 -11.29 -12.84 2.20
C GLU A 12 -11.51 -11.47 1.53
N ARG A 13 -12.39 -11.40 0.52
CA ARG A 13 -12.75 -10.14 -0.16
C ARG A 13 -13.35 -9.12 0.81
N ALA A 14 -14.31 -9.53 1.63
CA ALA A 14 -14.95 -8.66 2.62
C ALA A 14 -13.94 -8.13 3.64
N ALA A 15 -12.95 -8.95 4.01
CA ALA A 15 -11.91 -8.56 4.94
C ALA A 15 -10.70 -7.85 4.29
N ARG A 16 -10.78 -7.51 2.99
CA ARG A 16 -9.69 -6.90 2.22
C ARG A 16 -8.37 -7.68 2.32
N ARG A 17 -8.45 -9.01 2.25
CA ARG A 17 -7.29 -9.89 2.17
C ARG A 17 -7.20 -10.50 0.79
N ALA A 18 -5.96 -10.63 0.29
CA ALA A 18 -5.73 -11.26 -0.99
C ALA A 18 -5.91 -12.77 -0.92
N ALA A 19 -6.53 -13.31 -1.96
CA ALA A 19 -6.64 -14.73 -2.18
C ALA A 19 -6.53 -15.07 -3.67
N VAL A 20 -6.10 -16.28 -3.97
CA VAL A 20 -6.02 -16.78 -5.35
C VAL A 20 -6.72 -18.12 -5.44
N LEU A 21 -7.70 -18.22 -6.33
CA LEU A 21 -8.29 -19.51 -6.67
C LEU A 21 -7.43 -20.16 -7.75
N VAL A 22 -6.75 -21.23 -7.39
CA VAL A 22 -5.96 -22.04 -8.30
C VAL A 22 -6.85 -23.12 -8.89
N THR A 23 -6.95 -23.16 -10.21
CA THR A 23 -7.70 -24.18 -10.94
C THR A 23 -6.73 -24.98 -11.80
N ASP A 24 -6.61 -26.28 -11.55
CA ASP A 24 -5.99 -27.20 -12.50
C ASP A 24 -6.92 -27.29 -13.73
N THR A 25 -6.40 -26.89 -14.89
CA THR A 25 -7.20 -26.79 -16.11
C THR A 25 -7.46 -28.14 -16.78
N GLY A 26 -6.66 -29.17 -16.46
CA GLY A 26 -6.85 -30.52 -16.98
C GLY A 26 -7.86 -31.31 -16.16
N SER A 27 -7.74 -31.27 -14.82
CA SER A 27 -8.65 -32.01 -13.93
C SER A 27 -9.89 -31.22 -13.50
N GLY A 28 -9.86 -29.89 -13.61
CA GLY A 28 -10.88 -29.00 -13.07
C GLY A 28 -10.82 -28.84 -11.54
N ALA A 29 -9.85 -29.46 -10.87
CA ALA A 29 -9.68 -29.36 -9.42
C ALA A 29 -9.37 -27.92 -9.01
N GLN A 30 -10.01 -27.46 -7.94
CA GLN A 30 -9.86 -26.09 -7.45
C GLN A 30 -9.45 -26.06 -5.99
N ARG A 31 -8.60 -25.10 -5.65
CA ARG A 31 -8.24 -24.79 -4.26
C ARG A 31 -8.03 -23.30 -4.10
N LEU A 32 -8.36 -22.78 -2.93
CA LEU A 32 -8.16 -21.38 -2.58
C LEU A 32 -6.85 -21.24 -1.80
N VAL A 33 -5.99 -20.33 -2.20
CA VAL A 33 -4.77 -19.95 -1.48
C VAL A 33 -4.99 -18.58 -0.86
N LYS A 34 -4.98 -18.51 0.47
CA LYS A 34 -5.05 -17.23 1.19
C LYS A 34 -3.66 -16.67 1.39
N ALA A 35 -3.56 -15.35 1.64
CA ALA A 35 -2.29 -14.68 1.90
C ALA A 35 -1.45 -15.37 3.00
N ALA A 36 -2.07 -15.82 4.09
CA ALA A 36 -1.39 -16.51 5.20
C ALA A 36 -0.86 -17.91 4.86
N GLU A 37 -1.41 -18.55 3.82
CA GLU A 37 -1.09 -19.91 3.40
C GLU A 37 -0.15 -19.89 2.17
N LEU A 38 0.09 -18.73 1.57
CA LEU A 38 0.78 -18.57 0.29
C LEU A 38 2.15 -19.24 0.25
N GLN A 39 2.97 -19.04 1.30
CA GLN A 39 4.35 -19.56 1.34
C GLN A 39 4.43 -21.09 1.41
N GLN A 40 3.32 -21.76 1.76
CA GLN A 40 3.24 -23.21 1.84
C GLN A 40 2.76 -23.84 0.53
N ASP A 41 2.32 -23.01 -0.42
CA ASP A 41 1.77 -23.48 -1.70
C ASP A 41 2.88 -23.86 -2.68
N PRO A 42 2.77 -24.98 -3.42
CA PRO A 42 3.74 -25.34 -4.46
C PRO A 42 3.91 -24.28 -5.57
N LEU A 43 2.90 -23.43 -5.77
CA LEU A 43 2.92 -22.35 -6.75
C LEU A 43 3.22 -20.98 -6.13
N ALA A 44 3.76 -20.92 -4.90
CA ALA A 44 3.96 -19.69 -4.12
C ALA A 44 4.56 -18.53 -4.95
N GLU A 45 5.68 -18.75 -5.64
CA GLU A 45 6.36 -17.72 -6.43
C GLU A 45 5.50 -17.19 -7.59
N LEU A 46 4.75 -18.07 -8.25
CA LEU A 46 3.88 -17.73 -9.37
C LEU A 46 2.65 -16.96 -8.87
N ILE A 47 2.04 -17.42 -7.78
CA ILE A 47 0.91 -16.77 -7.11
C ILE A 47 1.32 -15.36 -6.67
N ASP A 48 2.45 -15.23 -5.99
CA ASP A 48 3.01 -13.97 -5.52
C ASP A 48 3.28 -12.99 -6.68
N ARG A 49 3.82 -13.47 -7.81
CA ARG A 49 3.94 -12.67 -9.03
C ARG A 49 2.60 -12.18 -9.55
N GLN A 50 1.56 -13.02 -9.58
CA GLN A 50 0.25 -12.61 -10.07
C GLN A 50 -0.45 -11.64 -9.11
N LEU A 51 -0.31 -11.84 -7.79
CA LEU A 51 -0.79 -10.91 -6.77
C LEU A 51 -0.15 -9.53 -6.93
N ARG A 52 1.16 -9.43 -7.16
CA ARG A 52 1.84 -8.16 -7.42
C ARG A 52 1.30 -7.43 -8.64
N THR A 53 0.86 -8.14 -9.67
CA THR A 53 0.27 -7.51 -10.86
C THR A 53 -1.23 -7.23 -10.73
N GLY A 54 -1.91 -7.89 -9.78
CA GLY A 54 -3.36 -7.91 -9.67
C GLY A 54 -4.07 -8.62 -10.82
N LYS A 55 -3.35 -9.37 -11.66
CA LYS A 55 -3.89 -9.99 -12.89
C LYS A 55 -3.97 -11.51 -12.79
N SER A 56 -5.15 -12.04 -13.07
CA SER A 56 -5.36 -13.47 -13.30
C SER A 56 -4.63 -13.93 -14.56
N GLY A 57 -4.27 -15.21 -14.62
CA GLY A 57 -3.60 -15.76 -15.79
C GLY A 57 -3.27 -17.24 -15.67
N SER A 58 -2.86 -17.83 -16.79
CA SER A 58 -2.41 -19.22 -16.86
C SER A 58 -0.94 -19.34 -16.51
N VAL A 59 -0.58 -20.44 -15.83
CA VAL A 59 0.79 -20.84 -15.54
C VAL A 59 0.93 -22.34 -15.77
N GLU A 60 2.14 -22.81 -16.06
CA GLU A 60 2.43 -24.23 -16.23
C GLU A 60 3.62 -24.61 -15.35
N VAL A 61 3.48 -25.71 -14.59
CA VAL A 61 4.52 -26.26 -13.73
C VAL A 61 4.51 -27.77 -13.89
N ASP A 62 5.67 -28.36 -14.18
CA ASP A 62 5.84 -29.81 -14.35
C ASP A 62 4.85 -30.46 -15.33
N GLY A 63 4.49 -29.73 -16.40
CA GLY A 63 3.54 -30.18 -17.43
C GLY A 63 2.07 -30.09 -17.03
N VAL A 64 1.75 -29.52 -15.86
CA VAL A 64 0.38 -29.25 -15.41
C VAL A 64 0.05 -27.77 -15.60
N ALA A 65 -1.02 -27.49 -16.35
CA ALA A 65 -1.50 -26.14 -16.60
C ALA A 65 -2.53 -25.71 -15.55
N TYR A 66 -2.25 -24.59 -14.88
CA TYR A 66 -3.12 -23.98 -13.88
C TYR A 66 -3.63 -22.62 -14.36
N PHE A 67 -4.86 -22.27 -14.01
CA PHE A 67 -5.38 -20.91 -14.10
C PHE A 67 -5.46 -20.30 -12.69
N LEU A 68 -4.76 -19.17 -12.50
CA LEU A 68 -4.72 -18.42 -11.25
C LEU A 68 -5.75 -17.29 -11.34
N THR A 69 -6.84 -17.38 -10.58
CA THR A 69 -7.81 -16.29 -10.46
C THR A 69 -7.46 -15.42 -9.27
N VAL A 70 -6.92 -14.23 -9.54
CA VAL A 70 -6.46 -13.29 -8.51
C VAL A 70 -7.65 -12.50 -7.96
N GLN A 71 -7.74 -12.46 -6.63
CA GLN A 71 -8.69 -11.63 -5.89
C GLN A 71 -7.88 -10.79 -4.89
N ALA A 72 -7.41 -9.65 -5.36
CA ALA A 72 -6.64 -8.70 -4.58
C ALA A 72 -7.49 -7.46 -4.26
N PRO A 73 -7.40 -6.90 -3.04
CA PRO A 73 -8.01 -5.61 -2.74
C PRO A 73 -7.50 -4.50 -3.66
N PRO A 74 -8.33 -3.51 -4.01
CA PRO A 74 -7.85 -2.28 -4.64
C PRO A 74 -6.78 -1.61 -3.75
N PRO A 75 -5.62 -1.24 -4.30
CA PRO A 75 -4.61 -0.54 -3.53
C PRO A 75 -5.11 0.84 -3.07
N ARG A 76 -4.88 1.15 -1.80
CA ARG A 76 -5.19 2.47 -1.22
C ARG A 76 -3.93 3.28 -1.02
N LEU A 77 -4.05 4.59 -1.13
CA LEU A 77 -3.04 5.57 -0.78
C LEU A 77 -3.59 6.48 0.32
N ILE A 78 -3.11 6.30 1.55
CA ILE A 78 -3.49 7.11 2.71
C ILE A 78 -2.39 8.13 2.97
N VAL A 79 -2.75 9.41 2.97
CA VAL A 79 -1.79 10.52 3.07
C VAL A 79 -2.10 11.38 4.29
N THR A 80 -1.15 11.60 5.18
CA THR A 80 -1.25 12.68 6.17
C THR A 80 -0.70 13.98 5.59
N GLY A 81 -1.53 15.02 5.61
CA GLY A 81 -1.19 16.36 5.16
C GLY A 81 -1.86 16.77 3.85
N ALA A 82 -2.72 17.78 3.93
CA ALA A 82 -3.36 18.45 2.81
C ALA A 82 -2.47 19.58 2.25
N VAL A 83 -1.24 19.24 1.86
CA VAL A 83 -0.20 20.16 1.35
C VAL A 83 -0.17 20.22 -0.18
N HIS A 84 0.68 21.06 -0.77
CA HIS A 84 0.80 21.17 -2.23
C HIS A 84 1.26 19.87 -2.91
N ILE A 85 2.07 19.05 -2.25
CA ILE A 85 2.50 17.74 -2.77
C ILE A 85 1.31 16.80 -2.88
N SER A 86 0.48 16.65 -1.83
CA SER A 86 -0.70 15.78 -1.90
C SER A 86 -1.74 16.30 -2.89
N GLN A 87 -1.85 17.62 -3.05
CA GLN A 87 -2.71 18.24 -4.06
C GLN A 87 -2.29 17.85 -5.48
N ALA A 88 -0.99 17.87 -5.78
CA ALA A 88 -0.45 17.43 -7.07
C ALA A 88 -0.51 15.89 -7.25
N MET A 89 -0.37 15.15 -6.15
CA MET A 89 -0.36 13.69 -6.12
C MET A 89 -1.73 13.08 -6.41
N ALA A 90 -2.80 13.63 -5.83
CA ALA A 90 -4.15 13.06 -5.90
C ALA A 90 -4.63 12.72 -7.34
N PRO A 91 -4.57 13.63 -8.33
CA PRO A 91 -5.00 13.30 -9.69
C PRO A 91 -4.10 12.25 -10.35
N MET A 92 -2.79 12.28 -10.09
CA MET A 92 -1.86 11.27 -10.64
C MET A 92 -2.13 9.89 -10.05
N ALA A 93 -2.39 9.82 -8.74
CA ALA A 93 -2.71 8.58 -8.05
C ALA A 93 -4.03 7.95 -8.55
N LYS A 94 -5.04 8.78 -8.84
CA LYS A 94 -6.30 8.33 -9.47
C LYS A 94 -6.06 7.67 -10.84
N LEU A 95 -5.15 8.23 -11.66
CA LEU A 95 -4.76 7.63 -12.95
C LEU A 95 -4.01 6.28 -12.80
N LEU A 96 -3.47 6.00 -11.61
CA LEU A 96 -2.78 4.75 -11.28
C LEU A 96 -3.69 3.73 -10.58
N ASP A 97 -5.01 3.98 -10.55
CA ASP A 97 -6.01 3.18 -9.82
C ASP A 97 -5.71 3.05 -8.32
N LEU A 98 -5.10 4.08 -7.72
CA LEU A 98 -4.91 4.16 -6.27
C LEU A 98 -6.10 4.93 -5.65
N ASP A 99 -6.76 4.31 -4.69
CA ASP A 99 -7.83 4.96 -3.92
C ASP A 99 -7.23 5.90 -2.86
N VAL A 100 -7.32 7.22 -3.10
CA VAL A 100 -6.64 8.24 -2.30
C VAL A 100 -7.55 8.75 -1.18
N THR A 101 -7.03 8.73 0.05
CA THR A 101 -7.59 9.46 1.18
C THR A 101 -6.54 10.40 1.77
N VAL A 102 -6.92 11.66 1.99
CA VAL A 102 -6.07 12.67 2.64
C VAL A 102 -6.62 12.98 4.03
N ILE A 103 -5.76 12.86 5.03
CA ILE A 103 -6.06 13.13 6.44
C ILE A 103 -5.30 14.39 6.86
N ASP A 104 -6.00 15.42 7.30
CA ASP A 104 -5.37 16.62 7.88
C ASP A 104 -6.32 17.28 8.88
N PRO A 105 -5.97 17.40 10.17
CA PRO A 105 -6.83 18.02 11.17
C PRO A 105 -7.03 19.53 10.94
N ARG A 106 -6.22 20.15 10.07
CA ARG A 106 -6.31 21.57 9.74
C ARG A 106 -7.33 21.77 8.62
N THR A 107 -8.58 22.00 9.01
CA THR A 107 -9.75 22.14 8.11
C THR A 107 -9.57 23.17 6.99
N ALA A 108 -8.77 24.21 7.20
CA ALA A 108 -8.45 25.21 6.17
C ALA A 108 -7.68 24.63 4.97
N PHE A 109 -7.00 23.49 5.15
CA PHE A 109 -6.23 22.85 4.09
C PHE A 109 -7.01 21.72 3.40
N ALA A 110 -7.72 20.88 4.16
CA ALA A 110 -8.48 19.75 3.62
C ALA A 110 -9.85 20.16 3.08
N THR A 111 -9.88 20.94 1.99
CA THR A 111 -11.11 21.42 1.34
C THR A 111 -11.35 20.74 -0.01
N GLN A 112 -12.63 20.56 -0.37
CA GLN A 112 -13.04 19.98 -1.66
C GLN A 112 -12.60 20.81 -2.87
N GLU A 113 -12.46 22.14 -2.71
CA GLU A 113 -11.91 23.02 -3.75
C GLU A 113 -10.45 22.67 -4.08
N ARG A 114 -9.65 22.37 -3.04
CA ARG A 114 -8.23 22.01 -3.22
C ARG A 114 -8.06 20.56 -3.65
N PHE A 115 -8.95 19.67 -3.24
CA PHE A 115 -8.90 18.23 -3.46
C PHE A 115 -10.23 17.71 -4.01
N PRO A 116 -10.56 18.00 -5.28
CA PRO A 116 -11.80 17.52 -5.89
C PRO A 116 -11.76 15.99 -6.03
N GLU A 117 -12.89 15.34 -5.75
CA GLU A 117 -13.07 13.88 -5.89
C GLU A 117 -12.11 13.03 -5.05
N VAL A 118 -11.57 13.59 -3.96
CA VAL A 118 -10.73 12.88 -2.99
C VAL A 118 -11.48 12.73 -1.68
N THR A 119 -11.33 11.58 -1.03
CA THR A 119 -11.84 11.40 0.33
C THR A 119 -10.97 12.23 1.29
N LEU A 120 -11.58 13.22 1.95
CA LEU A 120 -10.89 14.09 2.90
C LEU A 120 -11.39 13.81 4.31
N LEU A 121 -10.46 13.53 5.22
CA LEU A 121 -10.73 13.35 6.64
C LEU A 121 -10.10 14.51 7.41
N ALA A 122 -10.93 15.49 7.79
CA ALA A 122 -10.51 16.68 8.52
C ALA A 122 -10.38 16.40 10.03
N GLU A 123 -9.55 15.43 10.37
CA GLU A 123 -9.47 14.78 11.68
C GLU A 123 -8.01 14.50 12.06
N TRP A 124 -7.77 14.16 13.32
CA TRP A 124 -6.47 13.65 13.73
C TRP A 124 -6.24 12.23 13.18
N PRO A 125 -5.02 11.88 12.73
CA PRO A 125 -4.76 10.58 12.10
C PRO A 125 -5.04 9.36 12.97
N ASP A 126 -4.81 9.44 14.28
CA ASP A 126 -5.16 8.39 15.24
C ASP A 126 -6.67 8.10 15.31
N GLU A 127 -7.53 9.10 15.14
CA GLU A 127 -8.99 8.90 15.07
C GLU A 127 -9.45 8.43 13.69
N ALA A 128 -8.91 9.04 12.62
CA ALA A 128 -9.25 8.67 11.25
C ALA A 128 -8.91 7.21 10.94
N LEU A 129 -7.73 6.75 11.37
CA LEU A 129 -7.22 5.40 11.08
C LEU A 129 -7.88 4.29 11.91
N LYS A 130 -8.57 4.61 13.00
CA LYS A 130 -9.43 3.62 13.69
C LYS A 130 -10.60 3.17 12.82
N ARG A 131 -11.14 4.08 11.99
CA ARG A 131 -12.27 3.81 11.08
C ARG A 131 -11.81 3.34 9.70
N GLN A 132 -10.59 3.71 9.31
CA GLN A 132 -9.94 3.23 8.09
C GLN A 132 -8.66 2.49 8.44
N PRO A 133 -8.76 1.25 8.96
CA PRO A 133 -7.58 0.47 9.33
C PRO A 133 -6.71 0.21 8.10
N LEU A 134 -5.40 0.30 8.31
CA LEU A 134 -4.38 0.05 7.31
C LEU A 134 -4.20 -1.46 7.09
N ASP A 135 -3.87 -1.87 5.87
CA ASP A 135 -3.72 -3.28 5.48
C ASP A 135 -2.57 -3.47 4.48
N ALA A 136 -2.32 -4.72 4.10
CA ALA A 136 -1.28 -5.10 3.14
C ALA A 136 -1.44 -4.52 1.72
N TYR A 137 -2.58 -3.90 1.41
CA TYR A 137 -2.87 -3.21 0.16
C TYR A 137 -2.93 -1.70 0.33
N THR A 138 -2.32 -1.19 1.41
CA THR A 138 -2.30 0.24 1.71
C THR A 138 -0.86 0.78 1.67
N ALA A 139 -0.66 1.83 0.87
CA ALA A 139 0.49 2.72 0.96
C ALA A 139 0.17 3.87 1.92
N PHE A 140 0.99 4.07 2.93
CA PHE A 140 0.89 5.19 3.85
C PHE A 140 1.97 6.23 3.57
N VAL A 141 1.61 7.51 3.52
CA VAL A 141 2.52 8.61 3.20
C VAL A 141 2.34 9.78 4.16
N ALA A 142 3.43 10.19 4.82
CA ALA A 142 3.46 11.33 5.73
C ALA A 142 4.10 12.57 5.09
N LEU A 143 3.33 13.65 4.90
CA LEU A 143 3.76 14.85 4.17
C LEU A 143 3.72 16.16 4.97
N THR A 144 3.43 16.14 6.27
CA THR A 144 3.19 17.41 7.01
C THR A 144 4.45 18.08 7.54
N HIS A 145 5.50 17.29 7.80
CA HIS A 145 6.65 17.69 8.63
C HIS A 145 6.32 17.99 10.10
N ASP A 146 5.06 17.91 10.51
CA ASP A 146 4.62 18.11 11.89
C ASP A 146 4.53 16.74 12.58
N PRO A 147 5.41 16.44 13.56
CA PRO A 147 5.35 15.20 14.32
C PRO A 147 3.98 14.94 14.96
N LYS A 148 3.22 15.98 15.31
CA LYS A 148 1.90 15.82 15.92
C LYS A 148 0.87 15.21 14.95
N ILE A 149 1.07 15.37 13.65
CA ILE A 149 0.20 14.82 12.61
C ILE A 149 0.83 13.57 12.00
N ASP A 150 2.12 13.62 11.63
CA ASP A 150 2.78 12.50 10.95
C ASP A 150 3.02 11.30 11.88
N ASP A 151 3.46 11.52 13.13
CA ASP A 151 3.87 10.40 13.99
C ASP A 151 2.68 9.47 14.35
N PRO A 152 1.46 9.94 14.70
CA PRO A 152 0.32 9.04 14.93
C PRO A 152 -0.01 8.15 13.72
N GLY A 153 0.07 8.71 12.50
CA GLY A 153 -0.13 7.94 11.27
C GLY A 153 0.99 6.94 11.01
N LEU A 154 2.24 7.31 11.26
CA LEU A 154 3.39 6.40 11.16
C LEU A 154 3.33 5.26 12.16
N VAL A 155 2.92 5.53 13.40
CA VAL A 155 2.71 4.50 14.43
C VAL A 155 1.66 3.49 13.98
N ALA A 156 0.52 3.96 13.45
CA ALA A 156 -0.51 3.09 12.90
C ALA A 156 0.01 2.27 11.70
N ALA A 157 0.75 2.89 10.79
CA ALA A 157 1.31 2.22 9.62
C ALA A 157 2.34 1.15 10.00
N LEU A 158 3.23 1.42 10.95
CA LEU A 158 4.23 0.47 11.44
C LEU A 158 3.64 -0.72 12.19
N ASN A 159 2.50 -0.53 12.86
CA ASN A 159 1.72 -1.60 13.50
C ASN A 159 0.84 -2.39 12.50
N SER A 160 0.86 -2.02 11.22
CA SER A 160 0.12 -2.67 10.15
C SER A 160 1.06 -3.32 9.13
N ASP A 161 0.46 -4.09 8.23
CA ASP A 161 1.17 -4.73 7.12
C ASP A 161 1.25 -3.85 5.86
N CYS A 162 1.08 -2.52 5.98
CA CYS A 162 1.26 -1.57 4.87
C CYS A 162 2.43 -1.96 3.97
N PHE A 163 2.15 -2.14 2.67
CA PHE A 163 3.19 -2.52 1.71
C PHE A 163 4.20 -1.39 1.47
N TYR A 164 3.82 -0.16 1.79
CA TYR A 164 4.68 1.02 1.66
C TYR A 164 4.41 2.00 2.80
N ILE A 165 5.48 2.49 3.42
CA ILE A 165 5.44 3.54 4.45
C ILE A 165 6.46 4.59 4.05
N GLY A 166 5.99 5.74 3.59
CA GLY A 166 6.86 6.83 3.14
C GLY A 166 6.72 8.05 4.04
N ALA A 167 7.81 8.78 4.28
CA ALA A 167 7.75 9.96 5.11
C ALA A 167 8.68 11.08 4.64
N LEU A 168 8.08 12.22 4.26
CA LEU A 168 8.77 13.40 3.75
C LEU A 168 9.75 13.98 4.77
N GLY A 169 10.94 14.38 4.33
CA GLY A 169 11.93 15.01 5.20
C GLY A 169 13.36 14.78 4.75
N SER A 170 14.23 15.73 5.09
CA SER A 170 15.68 15.57 4.95
C SER A 170 16.18 14.38 5.80
N ARG A 171 17.39 13.89 5.51
CA ARG A 171 18.07 12.87 6.34
C ARG A 171 18.11 13.26 7.83
N LYS A 172 18.32 14.55 8.12
CA LYS A 172 18.32 15.10 9.49
C LYS A 172 16.93 15.05 10.13
N THR A 173 15.88 15.41 9.39
CA THR A 173 14.49 15.31 9.86
C THR A 173 14.12 13.86 10.13
N HIS A 174 14.56 12.95 9.26
CA HIS A 174 14.33 11.53 9.40
C HIS A 174 15.03 10.96 10.64
N SER A 175 16.30 11.28 10.91
CA SER A 175 17.01 10.83 12.13
C SER A 175 16.22 11.15 13.41
N ARG A 176 15.72 12.39 13.52
CA ARG A 176 14.89 12.81 14.66
C ARG A 176 13.56 12.07 14.73
N ARG A 177 12.98 11.70 13.59
CA ARG A 177 11.79 10.86 13.53
C ARG A 177 12.09 9.46 14.07
N LEU A 178 13.24 8.89 13.71
CA LEU A 178 13.65 7.58 14.21
C LEU A 178 13.82 7.58 15.73
N GLU A 179 14.45 8.62 16.28
CA GLU A 179 14.58 8.79 17.74
C GLU A 179 13.22 8.79 18.44
N ARG A 180 12.23 9.52 17.91
CA ARG A 180 10.87 9.57 18.48
C ARG A 180 10.14 8.23 18.36
N LEU A 181 10.24 7.55 17.22
CA LEU A 181 9.60 6.26 17.00
C LEU A 181 10.25 5.14 17.85
N ALA A 182 11.56 5.18 18.01
CA ALA A 182 12.28 4.27 18.92
C ALA A 182 11.85 4.51 20.38
N ALA A 183 11.74 5.78 20.80
CA ALA A 183 11.21 6.14 22.12
C ALA A 183 9.74 5.70 22.31
N ALA A 184 8.97 5.58 21.23
CA ALA A 184 7.61 5.03 21.22
C ALA A 184 7.57 3.49 21.21
N GLY A 185 8.72 2.80 21.25
CA GLY A 185 8.82 1.35 21.39
C GLY A 185 8.99 0.58 20.09
N PHE A 186 9.16 1.24 18.94
CA PHE A 186 9.40 0.55 17.67
C PHE A 186 10.85 0.09 17.55
N GLY A 187 11.03 -1.19 17.17
CA GLY A 187 12.35 -1.75 16.90
C GLY A 187 12.94 -1.25 15.58
N GLU A 188 14.26 -1.43 15.42
CA GLU A 188 15.00 -1.01 14.22
C GLU A 188 14.42 -1.62 12.93
N ALA A 189 14.06 -2.90 12.96
CA ALA A 189 13.48 -3.58 11.79
C ALA A 189 12.12 -3.01 11.36
N GLN A 190 11.29 -2.56 12.31
CA GLN A 190 10.02 -1.91 11.99
C GLN A 190 10.29 -0.53 11.38
N ILE A 191 11.14 0.26 12.04
CA ILE A 191 11.51 1.60 11.61
C ILE A 191 12.15 1.59 10.21
N ALA A 192 12.96 0.57 9.90
CA ALA A 192 13.60 0.39 8.59
C ALA A 192 12.61 0.23 7.42
N ARG A 193 11.32 -0.04 7.69
CA ARG A 193 10.26 -0.03 6.67
C ARG A 193 9.91 1.37 6.15
N ILE A 194 10.37 2.44 6.81
CA ILE A 194 10.07 3.81 6.42
C ILE A 194 11.02 4.25 5.30
N HIS A 195 10.45 4.59 4.14
CA HIS A 195 11.14 5.25 3.05
C HIS A 195 11.30 6.75 3.35
N ALA A 196 12.53 7.17 3.69
CA ALA A 196 12.85 8.56 3.99
C ALA A 196 14.34 8.89 3.70
N PRO A 197 14.65 9.91 2.88
CA PRO A 197 13.72 10.75 2.13
C PRO A 197 12.82 9.92 1.20
N ILE A 198 11.54 10.27 1.16
CA ILE A 198 10.51 9.54 0.44
C ILE A 198 10.64 9.75 -1.08
N GLY A 199 10.31 8.73 -1.86
CA GLY A 199 10.30 8.78 -3.32
C GLY A 199 11.63 8.41 -3.95
N LEU A 200 11.58 8.04 -5.24
CA LEU A 200 12.79 7.73 -6.00
C LEU A 200 13.66 8.98 -6.19
N ASP A 201 14.98 8.79 -6.19
CA ASP A 201 15.94 9.87 -6.43
C ASP A 201 15.97 10.25 -7.93
N ILE A 202 15.04 11.12 -8.33
CA ILE A 202 14.92 11.65 -9.69
C ILE A 202 15.34 13.14 -9.77
N GLY A 203 15.96 13.67 -8.72
CA GLY A 203 16.29 15.10 -8.63
C GLY A 203 15.07 16.02 -8.52
N ALA A 204 13.97 15.54 -7.93
CA ALA A 204 12.71 16.27 -7.82
C ALA A 204 12.84 17.56 -6.99
N VAL A 205 12.27 18.66 -7.48
CA VAL A 205 12.28 19.98 -6.82
C VAL A 205 10.85 20.51 -6.62
N SER A 206 10.00 20.45 -7.64
CA SER A 206 8.64 20.98 -7.55
C SER A 206 7.69 20.01 -6.80
N PRO A 207 6.57 20.49 -6.23
CA PRO A 207 5.61 19.60 -5.57
C PRO A 207 5.08 18.47 -6.47
N ALA A 208 4.93 18.73 -7.77
CA ALA A 208 4.49 17.73 -8.74
C ALA A 208 5.59 16.70 -9.05
N GLU A 209 6.85 17.12 -9.17
CA GLU A 209 7.99 16.20 -9.31
C GLU A 209 8.16 15.32 -8.07
N ILE A 210 8.02 15.90 -6.87
CA ILE A 210 8.09 15.15 -5.62
C ILE A 210 6.93 14.15 -5.54
N ALA A 211 5.71 14.55 -5.89
CA ALA A 211 4.57 13.64 -5.97
C ALA A 211 4.83 12.49 -6.95
N LEU A 212 5.38 12.77 -8.13
CA LEU A 212 5.76 11.76 -9.11
C LEU A 212 6.83 10.80 -8.57
N ALA A 213 7.85 11.32 -7.88
CA ALA A 213 8.91 10.52 -7.26
C ALA A 213 8.34 9.53 -6.22
N ILE A 214 7.41 10.01 -5.38
CA ILE A 214 6.72 9.20 -4.36
C ILE A 214 5.85 8.13 -5.00
N LEU A 215 5.01 8.51 -5.96
CA LEU A 215 4.14 7.56 -6.66
C LEU A 215 4.93 6.51 -7.43
N SER A 216 6.08 6.89 -8.00
CA SER A 216 6.99 5.95 -8.67
C SER A 216 7.56 4.92 -7.69
N GLU A 217 7.94 5.34 -6.49
CA GLU A 217 8.43 4.42 -5.44
C GLU A 217 7.31 3.51 -4.91
N ILE A 218 6.09 4.03 -4.73
CA ILE A 218 4.91 3.25 -4.34
C ILE A 218 4.63 2.15 -5.37
N VAL A 219 4.58 2.50 -6.66
CA VAL A 219 4.34 1.54 -7.74
C VAL A 219 5.48 0.52 -7.82
N ALA A 220 6.73 0.95 -7.70
CA ALA A 220 7.88 0.03 -7.68
C ALA A 220 7.80 -0.97 -6.51
N THR A 221 7.39 -0.51 -5.33
CA THR A 221 7.22 -1.35 -4.13
C THR A 221 6.08 -2.34 -4.32
N LEU A 222 4.93 -1.89 -4.84
CA LEU A 222 3.76 -2.72 -5.09
C LEU A 222 4.01 -3.81 -6.15
N ARG A 223 4.74 -3.45 -7.23
CA ARG A 223 4.94 -4.35 -8.38
C ARG A 223 6.22 -5.17 -8.29
N GLY A 224 7.16 -4.79 -7.43
CA GLY A 224 8.50 -5.35 -7.36
C GLY A 224 9.38 -4.96 -8.56
N PRO A 225 10.69 -5.24 -8.48
CA PRO A 225 11.62 -4.94 -9.56
C PRO A 225 11.30 -5.78 -10.81
N ARG A 226 11.12 -5.10 -11.94
CA ARG A 226 10.92 -5.75 -13.25
C ARG A 226 12.24 -6.09 -13.95
N ARG A 227 13.29 -5.35 -13.64
CA ARG A 227 14.65 -5.50 -14.16
C ARG A 227 15.56 -5.85 -12.98
N LYS A 228 16.56 -6.70 -13.20
CA LYS A 228 17.63 -6.88 -12.22
C LYS A 228 18.35 -5.54 -12.02
N PRO A 229 18.76 -5.17 -10.79
CA PRO A 229 19.63 -4.03 -10.59
C PRO A 229 20.87 -4.18 -11.48
N ALA A 230 21.28 -3.09 -12.11
CA ALA A 230 22.50 -3.03 -12.91
C ALA A 230 23.74 -3.18 -12.03
#